data_AF-A0AAX3EQS4-F1
#
_entry.id   AF-A0AAX3EQS4-F1
#
_cell.length_a   1.000
_cell.length_b   1.000
_cell.length_c   1.000
_cell.angle_alpha   90.00
_cell.angle_beta   90.00
_cell.angle_gamma   90.00
#
_symmetry.space_group_name_H-M   'P 1'
#
loop_
_entity.id
_entity.type
_entity.pdbx_description
1 polymer ?
#
loop_
_entity_poly.entity_id
_entity_poly.type
_entity_poly.pdbx_seq_one_letter_code
_entity_poly.pdbx_strand_id
1 'polypeptide(L)'
;MNRLNRIKSLPCVQCHAPPPSDPCHANWAEFGKGMGTKSDDEYTIPLCRACHFDFDTYADMEREKAQAWFLRKWEFTNKVLDESDRPTEVMF
;
A
#
# COMPACT_ATOMS: atom_id res chain seq x y z
N MET A 1 -10.93 0.36 13.37
CA MET A 1 -10.00 -0.59 12.71
C MET A 1 -8.67 0.12 12.50
N ASN A 2 -7.53 -0.42 12.95
CA ASN A 2 -6.22 0.18 12.65
C ASN A 2 -5.93 0.11 11.14
N ARG A 3 -5.21 1.10 10.59
CA ARG A 3 -4.87 1.21 9.16
C ARG A 3 -4.34 -0.09 8.55
N LEU A 4 -3.41 -0.78 9.22
CA LEU A 4 -2.81 -2.01 8.70
C LEU A 4 -3.85 -3.12 8.49
N ASN A 5 -4.86 -3.22 9.36
CA ASN A 5 -5.92 -4.19 9.19
C ASN A 5 -6.83 -3.83 8.02
N ARG A 6 -7.04 -2.53 7.75
CA ARG A 6 -7.78 -2.06 6.57
C ARG A 6 -7.01 -2.40 5.28
N ILE A 7 -5.69 -2.18 5.28
CA ILE A 7 -4.82 -2.57 4.16
C ILE A 7 -4.90 -4.07 3.90
N LYS A 8 -4.84 -4.90 4.94
CA LYS A 8 -4.96 -6.37 4.80
C LYS A 8 -6.28 -6.82 4.19
N SER A 9 -7.36 -6.06 4.38
CA SER A 9 -8.67 -6.36 3.78
C SER A 9 -8.83 -5.91 2.32
N LEU A 10 -7.88 -5.17 1.76
CA LEU A 10 -7.93 -4.73 0.37
C LEU A 10 -7.24 -5.73 -0.58
N PRO A 11 -7.73 -5.87 -1.83
CA PRO A 11 -7.02 -6.62 -2.86
C PRO A 11 -5.64 -6.02 -3.16
N CYS A 12 -4.77 -6.82 -3.76
CA CYS A 12 -3.46 -6.34 -4.21
C CYS A 12 -3.60 -5.20 -5.22
N VAL A 13 -3.00 -4.05 -4.96
CA VAL A 13 -3.12 -2.85 -5.81
C VAL A 13 -2.35 -2.97 -7.14
N GLN A 14 -1.53 -4.01 -7.29
CA GLN A 14 -0.76 -4.30 -8.51
C GLN A 14 -1.45 -5.35 -9.39
N CYS A 15 -1.80 -6.51 -8.83
CA CYS A 15 -2.31 -7.66 -9.60
C CYS A 15 -3.76 -8.03 -9.29
N HIS A 16 -4.42 -7.32 -8.38
CA HIS A 16 -5.81 -7.54 -7.95
C HIS A 16 -6.09 -8.91 -7.34
N ALA A 17 -5.05 -9.64 -6.91
CA ALA A 17 -5.21 -10.84 -6.10
C ALA A 17 -6.12 -10.53 -4.89
N PRO A 18 -7.06 -11.44 -4.54
CA PRO A 18 -7.99 -11.21 -3.46
C PRO A 18 -7.24 -11.09 -2.11
N PRO A 19 -7.85 -10.44 -1.10
CA PRO A 19 -7.31 -10.40 0.25
C PRO A 19 -7.04 -11.82 0.82
N PRO A 20 -6.12 -11.97 1.79
CA PRO A 20 -5.41 -10.89 2.47
C PRO A 20 -4.20 -10.37 1.71
N SER A 21 -4.04 -9.04 1.69
CA SER A 21 -2.80 -8.39 1.26
C SER A 21 -1.86 -8.19 2.46
N ASP A 22 -0.55 -8.16 2.21
CA ASP A 22 0.43 -7.68 3.17
C ASP A 22 0.52 -6.14 3.11
N PRO A 23 0.63 -5.44 4.26
CA PRO A 23 0.96 -4.03 4.26
C PRO A 23 2.40 -3.81 3.81
N CYS A 24 2.56 -3.24 2.62
CA CYS A 24 3.85 -2.86 2.07
C CYS A 24 4.13 -1.41 2.45
N HIS A 25 5.13 -1.20 3.32
CA HIS A 25 5.58 0.13 3.75
C HIS A 25 6.46 0.78 2.68
N ALA A 26 6.43 2.11 2.60
CA ALA A 26 7.34 2.86 1.73
C ALA A 26 8.81 2.50 2.01
N ASN A 27 9.64 2.44 0.97
CA ASN A 27 11.03 1.97 1.09
C ASN A 27 12.09 3.07 1.18
N TRP A 28 11.69 4.33 1.37
CA TRP A 28 12.59 5.50 1.33
C TRP A 28 12.62 6.26 2.66
N ALA A 29 13.79 6.80 2.99
CA ALA A 29 14.06 7.47 4.27
C ALA A 29 13.17 8.71 4.52
N GLU A 30 12.74 9.39 3.46
CA GLU A 30 11.83 10.54 3.54
C GLU A 30 10.46 10.21 4.16
N PHE A 31 10.06 8.94 4.17
CA PHE A 31 8.83 8.45 4.82
C PHE A 31 9.08 7.85 6.21
N GLY A 32 10.25 8.11 6.80
CA GLY A 32 10.61 7.63 8.14
C GLY A 32 11.26 6.24 8.17
N LYS A 33 11.62 5.66 7.02
CA LYS A 33 12.39 4.41 6.99
C LYS A 33 13.78 4.62 7.60
N GLY A 34 14.17 3.71 8.50
CA GLY A 34 15.50 3.70 9.12
C GLY A 34 16.12 2.30 9.15
N MET A 35 17.32 2.20 9.73
CA MET A 35 17.97 0.91 10.00
C MET A 35 17.15 0.11 11.02
N GLY A 36 16.47 -0.95 10.58
CA GLY A 36 15.60 -1.77 11.42
C GLY A 36 14.23 -1.16 11.72
N THR A 37 13.95 0.05 11.20
CA THR A 37 12.69 0.77 11.43
C THR A 37 11.90 0.85 10.14
N LYS A 38 10.65 0.38 10.20
CA LYS A 38 9.68 0.57 9.11
C LYS A 38 9.18 2.01 9.11
N SER A 39 8.87 2.50 7.93
CA SER A 39 8.15 3.76 7.71
C SER A 39 6.84 3.80 8.49
N ASP A 40 6.26 4.99 8.67
CA ASP A 40 4.96 5.12 9.33
C ASP A 40 3.89 4.27 8.61
N ASP A 41 2.94 3.73 9.38
CA ASP A 41 1.84 2.95 8.85
C ASP A 41 1.00 3.75 7.85
N GLU A 42 0.96 5.08 7.93
CA GLU A 42 0.31 5.94 6.94
C GLU A 42 0.85 5.73 5.52
N TYR A 43 2.12 5.37 5.37
CA TYR A 43 2.77 5.09 4.08
C TYR A 43 2.75 3.61 3.75
N THR A 44 1.55 3.04 3.65
CA THR A 44 1.32 1.63 3.30
C THR A 44 0.36 1.44 2.13
N ILE A 45 0.64 0.44 1.30
CA ILE A 45 -0.22 -0.04 0.20
C ILE A 45 -0.51 -1.55 0.35
N PRO A 46 -1.64 -2.06 -0.18
CA PRO A 46 -1.95 -3.48 -0.16
C PRO A 46 -1.25 -4.21 -1.32
N LEU A 47 -0.34 -5.14 -1.01
CA LEU A 47 0.25 -6.04 -2.00
C LEU A 47 0.10 -7.50 -1.58
N CYS A 48 -0.14 -8.39 -2.54
CA CYS A 48 0.01 -9.82 -2.26
C CYS A 48 1.48 -10.16 -2.00
N ARG A 49 1.75 -11.29 -1.35
CA ARG A 49 3.11 -11.70 -0.97
C ARG A 49 4.12 -11.66 -2.12
N ALA A 50 3.72 -12.09 -3.33
CA ALA A 50 4.58 -12.08 -4.52
C ALA A 50 4.94 -10.65 -4.94
N CYS A 51 3.95 -9.80 -5.23
CA CYS A 51 4.21 -8.42 -5.63
C CYS A 51 4.92 -7.60 -4.54
N HIS A 52 4.68 -7.91 -3.26
CA HIS A 52 5.39 -7.27 -2.16
C HIS A 52 6.89 -7.61 -2.20
N PHE A 53 7.22 -8.89 -2.38
CA PHE A 53 8.61 -9.34 -2.52
C PHE A 53 9.29 -8.70 -3.74
N ASP A 54 8.64 -8.70 -4.90
CA ASP A 54 9.19 -8.13 -6.13
C ASP A 54 9.47 -6.63 -5.98
N PHE A 55 8.59 -5.91 -5.28
CA PHE A 55 8.76 -4.49 -4.97
C PHE A 55 9.91 -4.23 -3.99
N ASP A 56 9.99 -4.99 -2.89
CA ASP A 56 11.05 -4.83 -1.88
C ASP A 56 12.45 -5.15 -2.43
N THR A 57 12.51 -6.09 -3.39
CA THR A 57 13.75 -6.51 -4.04
C THR A 57 14.08 -5.70 -5.30
N TYR A 58 13.19 -4.80 -5.72
CA TYR A 58 13.31 -4.06 -6.99
C TYR A 58 13.48 -4.98 -8.20
N ALA A 59 12.83 -6.15 -8.20
CA ALA A 59 12.99 -7.18 -9.22
C ALA A 59 12.58 -6.68 -10.63
N ASP A 60 11.49 -5.93 -10.70
CA ASP A 60 10.88 -5.48 -11.97
C ASP A 60 10.96 -3.96 -12.22
N MET A 61 11.49 -3.18 -11.27
CA MET A 61 11.50 -1.72 -11.36
C MET A 61 12.77 -1.11 -10.78
N GLU A 62 13.34 -0.13 -11.48
CA GLU A 62 14.38 0.74 -10.93
C GLU A 62 13.84 1.57 -9.76
N ARG A 63 14.72 1.91 -8.81
CA ARG A 63 14.35 2.54 -7.53
C ARG A 63 13.50 3.81 -7.67
N GLU A 64 13.86 4.70 -8.58
CA GLU A 64 13.12 5.95 -8.83
C GLU A 64 11.74 5.68 -9.40
N LYS A 65 11.64 4.72 -10.34
CA LYS A 65 10.35 4.29 -10.92
C LYS A 65 9.46 3.62 -9.87
N ALA A 66 10.06 2.80 -8.99
CA ALA A 66 9.36 2.17 -7.89
C ALA A 66 8.80 3.21 -6.90
N GLN A 67 9.55 4.29 -6.61
CA GLN A 67 9.09 5.38 -5.75
C GLN A 67 7.89 6.11 -6.36
N ALA A 68 8.01 6.52 -7.61
CA ALA A 68 6.91 7.19 -8.31
C ALA A 68 5.68 6.28 -8.45
N TRP A 69 5.87 4.98 -8.70
CA TRP A 69 4.79 4.01 -8.74
C TRP A 69 4.13 3.84 -7.37
N PHE A 70 4.92 3.71 -6.30
CA PHE A 70 4.42 3.56 -4.93
C PHE A 70 3.55 4.75 -4.54
N LEU A 71 4.01 5.98 -4.79
CA LEU A 71 3.25 7.20 -4.47
C LEU A 71 1.89 7.24 -5.17
N ARG A 72 1.83 6.86 -6.45
CA ARG A 72 0.55 6.78 -7.18
C ARG A 72 -0.40 5.74 -6.57
N LYS A 73 0.13 4.56 -6.21
CA LYS A 73 -0.67 3.50 -5.59
C LYS A 73 -1.10 3.85 -4.16
N TRP A 74 -0.26 4.57 -3.44
CA TRP A 74 -0.54 5.08 -2.10
C TRP A 74 -1.66 6.12 -2.12
N GLU A 75 -1.62 7.08 -3.04
CA GLU A 75 -2.70 8.05 -3.23
C GLU A 75 -4.03 7.36 -3.53
N PHE A 76 -4.03 6.39 -4.46
CA PHE A 76 -5.21 5.58 -4.76
C PHE A 76 -5.71 4.81 -3.53
N THR A 77 -4.82 4.16 -2.79
CA THR A 77 -5.16 3.40 -1.58
C THR A 77 -5.81 4.31 -0.53
N ASN A 78 -5.29 5.51 -0.32
CA ASN A 78 -5.87 6.47 0.62
C ASN A 78 -7.28 6.89 0.20
N LYS A 79 -7.52 7.16 -1.09
CA LYS A 79 -8.87 7.45 -1.60
C LYS A 79 -9.86 6.32 -1.31
N VAL A 80 -9.46 5.07 -1.57
CA VAL A 80 -10.28 3.88 -1.27
C VAL A 80 -10.58 3.76 0.24
N LEU A 81 -9.58 4.03 1.09
CA LEU A 81 -9.77 4.05 2.53
C LEU A 81 -10.75 5.18 2.93
N ASP A 82 -10.55 6.39 2.46
CA ASP A 82 -11.40 7.54 2.80
C ASP A 82 -12.85 7.38 2.34
N GLU A 83 -13.08 6.73 1.20
CA GLU A 83 -14.41 6.37 0.70
C GLU A 83 -15.06 5.27 1.56
N SER A 84 -14.29 4.28 2.01
CA SER A 84 -14.81 3.25 2.93
C SER A 84 -15.22 3.81 4.29
N ASP A 85 -14.66 4.95 4.70
CA ASP A 85 -15.05 5.67 5.92
C ASP A 85 -16.27 6.60 5.70
N ARG A 86 -16.60 6.90 4.44
CA ARG A 86 -17.77 7.71 4.04
C ARG A 86 -18.58 6.94 3.01
N PRO A 87 -19.20 5.81 3.38
CA PRO A 87 -20.05 5.07 2.46
C PRO A 87 -21.09 6.05 1.92
N THR A 88 -21.09 6.24 0.59
CA THR A 88 -22.12 7.03 -0.07
C THR A 88 -23.47 6.48 0.38
N GLU A 89 -24.30 7.34 0.97
CA GLU A 89 -25.66 6.93 1.33
C GLU A 89 -26.29 6.36 0.07
N VAL A 90 -26.66 5.08 0.15
CA VAL A 90 -27.45 4.44 -0.88
C VAL A 90 -28.79 5.17 -0.87
N MET A 91 -28.97 6.14 -1.77
CA MET A 91 -30.28 6.71 -2.03
C MET A 91 -31.11 5.60 -2.65
N PHE A 92 -32.01 5.03 -1.84
CA PHE A 92 -32.99 4.03 -2.22
C PHE A 92 -33.84 4.47 -3.42
#